data_AF-A0A4D8PJS2-F1
#
_entry.id   AF-A0A4D8PJS2-F1
#
_cell.length_a   1.000
_cell.length_b   1.000
_cell.length_c   1.000
_cell.angle_alpha   90.00
_cell.angle_beta   90.00
_cell.angle_gamma   90.00
#
_symmetry.space_group_name_H-M   'P 1'
#
loop_
_entity.id
_entity.type
_entity.pdbx_description
1 polymer ?
#
loop_
_entity_poly.entity_id
_entity_poly.type
_entity_poly.pdbx_seq_one_letter_code
_entity_poly.pdbx_strand_id
1 'polypeptide(L)'
;MRHRSAVLAVALLVLTSVPAGAAGSDPDWPCVQILVPTLSSGQIWPGDPIEGKEGDWRGIPGTEPVLKQILDRRLDPEQEQAAIDRFADQLEANGAAADRNAALTALFAGAFEALNQERGQAISAIKRYAHQQRVLLDSIDAALTRLQTLPADTPEAAALREEIAWRRRILDERRRNQTALCEQPVQFEQKAGRIARDIAARLD
;
A
#
# COMPACT_ATOMS: atom_id res chain seq x y z
N MET A 1 9.73 15.74 -72.29
CA MET A 1 9.94 14.50 -71.52
C MET A 1 9.62 14.77 -70.05
N ARG A 2 8.58 14.08 -69.58
CA ARG A 2 8.03 13.86 -68.22
C ARG A 2 8.77 14.44 -67.00
N HIS A 3 8.03 15.29 -66.28
CA HIS A 3 8.21 15.67 -64.88
C HIS A 3 8.19 14.45 -63.93
N ARG A 4 9.01 14.48 -62.87
CA ARG A 4 8.84 13.63 -61.69
C ARG A 4 9.03 14.48 -60.44
N SER A 5 7.93 15.07 -59.98
CA SER A 5 7.83 15.67 -58.65
C SER A 5 7.64 14.55 -57.63
N ALA A 6 8.59 14.39 -56.71
CA ALA A 6 8.46 13.47 -55.58
C ALA A 6 7.64 14.17 -54.48
N VAL A 7 6.42 13.69 -54.24
CA VAL A 7 5.57 14.13 -53.12
C VAL A 7 5.94 13.29 -51.91
N LEU A 8 6.60 13.89 -50.92
CA LEU A 8 6.89 13.28 -49.63
C LEU A 8 5.61 13.38 -48.77
N ALA A 9 4.90 12.27 -48.61
CA ALA A 9 3.74 12.20 -47.73
C ALA A 9 4.22 12.09 -46.27
N VAL A 10 4.11 13.19 -45.52
CA VAL A 10 4.32 13.20 -44.06
C VAL A 10 3.06 12.65 -43.40
N ALA A 11 3.14 11.42 -42.90
CA ALA A 11 2.06 10.81 -42.11
C ALA A 11 2.05 11.45 -40.70
N LEU A 12 1.01 12.24 -40.44
CA LEU A 12 0.77 12.87 -39.15
C LEU A 12 0.21 11.81 -38.19
N LEU A 13 1.04 11.30 -37.28
CA LEU A 13 0.59 10.44 -36.18
C LEU A 13 -0.22 11.30 -35.18
N VAL A 14 -1.54 11.12 -35.19
CA VAL A 14 -2.42 11.68 -34.17
C VAL A 14 -2.24 10.83 -32.90
N LEU A 15 -1.44 11.32 -31.95
CA LEU A 15 -1.41 10.79 -30.59
C LEU A 15 -2.74 11.12 -29.92
N THR A 16 -3.67 10.17 -29.91
CA THR A 16 -4.86 10.25 -29.06
C THR A 16 -4.40 10.06 -27.61
N SER A 17 -4.24 11.17 -26.89
CA SER A 17 -4.09 11.17 -25.45
C SER A 17 -5.35 10.57 -24.82
N VAL A 18 -5.25 9.34 -24.35
CA VAL A 18 -6.28 8.71 -23.51
C VAL A 18 -6.36 9.54 -22.23
N PRO A 19 -7.53 10.05 -21.83
CA PRO A 19 -7.65 10.72 -20.54
C PRO A 19 -7.40 9.64 -19.48
N ALA A 20 -6.30 9.77 -18.73
CA ALA A 20 -6.15 9.06 -17.48
C ALA A 20 -7.34 9.49 -16.62
N GLY A 21 -8.31 8.58 -16.44
CA GLY A 21 -9.48 8.84 -15.63
C GLY A 21 -9.02 9.32 -14.27
N ALA A 22 -9.36 10.56 -13.91
CA ALA A 22 -9.28 11.01 -12.53
C ALA A 22 -10.20 10.09 -11.74
N ALA A 23 -9.63 9.05 -11.13
CA ALA A 23 -10.30 8.28 -10.11
C ALA A 23 -10.83 9.29 -9.10
N GLY A 24 -12.17 9.35 -8.95
CA GLY A 24 -12.81 10.28 -8.03
C GLY A 24 -12.11 10.22 -6.68
N SER A 25 -11.72 11.38 -6.15
CA SER A 25 -11.01 11.45 -4.88
C SER A 25 -11.90 10.86 -3.79
N ASP A 26 -11.51 9.70 -3.25
CA ASP A 26 -12.20 9.10 -2.12
C ASP A 26 -12.16 10.09 -0.94
N PRO A 27 -13.31 10.59 -0.46
CA PRO A 27 -13.35 11.58 0.62
C PRO A 27 -12.77 11.03 1.94
N ASP A 28 -12.63 9.71 2.05
CA ASP A 28 -12.09 8.99 3.20
C ASP A 28 -10.59 8.71 3.05
N TRP A 29 -9.94 9.28 2.04
CA TRP A 29 -8.50 9.15 1.85
C TRP A 29 -7.77 10.45 2.22
N PRO A 30 -7.19 10.54 3.43
CA PRO A 30 -6.60 11.79 3.94
C PRO A 30 -5.10 11.91 3.59
N CYS A 31 -4.53 10.93 2.89
CA CYS A 31 -3.10 10.86 2.63
C CYS A 31 -2.72 11.59 1.33
N VAL A 32 -1.49 12.14 1.30
CA VAL A 32 -0.96 12.84 0.11
C VAL A 32 -0.74 11.91 -1.08
N GLN A 33 -0.43 10.64 -0.81
CA GLN A 33 -0.25 9.61 -1.84
C GLN A 33 -1.58 9.26 -2.49
N ILE A 34 -1.58 8.95 -3.79
CA ILE A 34 -2.80 8.48 -4.47
C ILE A 34 -3.21 7.12 -3.90
N LEU A 35 -4.50 6.92 -3.68
CA LEU A 35 -5.04 5.64 -3.23
C LEU A 35 -4.88 4.59 -4.35
N VAL A 36 -4.04 3.58 -4.09
CA VAL A 36 -3.94 2.35 -4.89
C VAL A 36 -4.47 1.19 -4.04
N PRO A 37 -5.66 0.63 -4.31
CA PRO A 37 -6.28 -0.36 -3.42
C PRO A 37 -5.49 -1.65 -3.26
N THR A 38 -4.94 -2.17 -4.35
CA THR A 38 -4.23 -3.46 -4.41
C THR A 38 -2.88 -3.27 -5.09
N LEU A 39 -1.84 -3.89 -4.55
CA LEU A 39 -0.55 -3.93 -5.22
C LEU A 39 -0.61 -4.86 -6.44
N SER A 40 0.17 -4.52 -7.48
CA SER A 40 0.41 -5.40 -8.62
C SER A 40 1.77 -6.08 -8.45
N SER A 41 1.75 -7.39 -8.38
CA SER A 41 2.90 -8.29 -8.44
C SER A 41 3.81 -7.97 -9.63
N GLY A 42 3.24 -7.79 -10.83
CA GLY A 42 3.99 -7.50 -12.05
C GLY A 42 4.76 -6.18 -12.06
N GLN A 43 4.53 -5.28 -11.10
CA GLN A 43 5.32 -4.05 -10.93
C GLN A 43 6.52 -4.24 -9.98
N ILE A 44 6.51 -5.31 -9.18
CA ILE A 44 7.46 -5.54 -8.08
C ILE A 44 8.36 -6.76 -8.36
N TRP A 45 7.81 -7.79 -8.98
CA TRP A 45 8.43 -9.09 -9.13
C TRP A 45 8.99 -9.29 -10.55
N PRO A 46 10.31 -9.53 -10.69
CA PRO A 46 10.94 -9.77 -11.99
C PRO A 46 10.92 -11.25 -12.44
N GLY A 47 10.52 -12.18 -11.56
CA GLY A 47 10.48 -13.60 -11.87
C GLY A 47 9.17 -14.03 -12.55
N ASP A 48 8.93 -15.36 -12.58
CA ASP A 48 7.72 -15.92 -13.16
C ASP A 48 6.45 -15.34 -12.50
N PRO A 49 5.37 -15.11 -13.28
CA PRO A 49 4.10 -14.63 -12.74
C PRO A 49 3.63 -15.45 -11.53
N ILE A 50 3.13 -14.77 -10.50
CA ILE A 50 2.76 -15.37 -9.21
C ILE A 50 1.25 -15.50 -9.00
N GLU A 51 0.45 -14.98 -9.94
CA GLU A 51 -1.00 -15.01 -9.86
C GLU A 51 -1.50 -16.47 -9.81
N GLY A 52 -2.22 -16.81 -8.74
CA GLY A 52 -2.73 -18.17 -8.51
C GLY A 52 -1.73 -19.12 -7.85
N LYS A 53 -0.53 -18.65 -7.48
CA LYS A 53 0.53 -19.42 -6.78
C LYS A 53 0.65 -19.08 -5.29
N GLU A 54 -0.21 -18.20 -4.76
CA GLU A 54 -0.11 -17.65 -3.41
C GLU A 54 -0.19 -18.73 -2.33
N GLY A 55 -0.77 -19.90 -2.63
CA GLY A 55 -0.87 -21.03 -1.73
C GLY A 55 0.16 -22.14 -1.91
N ASP A 56 0.96 -22.11 -2.96
CA ASP A 56 1.84 -23.22 -3.37
C ASP A 56 2.94 -23.49 -2.33
N TRP A 57 3.36 -22.46 -1.60
CA TRP A 57 4.36 -22.58 -0.53
C TRP A 57 3.98 -23.61 0.54
N ARG A 58 2.69 -23.90 0.74
CA ARG A 58 2.22 -24.91 1.71
C ARG A 58 2.64 -26.33 1.36
N GLY A 59 2.85 -26.60 0.06
CA GLY A 59 3.31 -27.90 -0.44
C GLY A 59 4.83 -28.05 -0.40
N ILE A 60 5.58 -26.99 -0.10
CA ILE A 60 7.04 -26.98 -0.16
C ILE A 60 7.61 -27.03 1.26
N PRO A 61 8.29 -28.13 1.65
CA PRO A 61 8.87 -28.26 2.98
C PRO A 61 9.85 -27.13 3.29
N GLY A 62 9.78 -26.58 4.50
CA GLY A 62 10.68 -25.54 4.98
C GLY A 62 10.29 -24.10 4.60
N THR A 63 9.31 -23.89 3.70
CA THR A 63 8.90 -22.54 3.29
C THR A 63 8.13 -21.79 4.38
N GLU A 64 7.26 -22.46 5.15
CA GLU A 64 6.44 -21.80 6.18
C GLU A 64 7.28 -21.10 7.27
N PRO A 65 8.33 -21.71 7.87
CA PRO A 65 9.21 -21.02 8.80
C PRO A 65 9.88 -19.78 8.21
N VAL A 66 10.36 -19.87 6.96
CA VAL A 66 11.02 -18.77 6.26
C VAL A 66 10.03 -17.64 6.01
N LEU A 67 8.84 -17.96 5.52
CA LEU A 67 7.75 -17.02 5.30
C LEU A 67 7.38 -16.28 6.60
N LYS A 68 7.22 -17.00 7.72
CA LYS A 68 6.97 -16.40 9.03
C LYS A 68 8.10 -15.47 9.47
N GLN A 69 9.34 -15.85 9.22
CA GLN A 69 10.51 -15.04 9.58
C GLN A 69 10.55 -13.75 8.76
N ILE A 70 10.50 -13.82 7.43
CA ILE A 70 10.59 -12.63 6.57
C ILE A 70 9.38 -11.71 6.72
N LEU A 71 8.22 -12.20 7.16
CA LEU A 71 7.05 -11.38 7.45
C LEU A 71 7.09 -10.72 8.85
N ASP A 72 8.00 -11.09 9.75
CA ASP A 72 8.12 -10.42 11.04
C ASP A 72 8.56 -8.96 10.84
N ARG A 73 7.72 -8.04 11.31
CA ARG A 73 7.93 -6.59 11.20
C ARG A 73 9.10 -6.06 12.00
N ARG A 74 9.58 -6.83 12.98
CA ARG A 74 10.73 -6.46 13.84
C ARG A 74 12.06 -6.94 13.28
N LEU A 75 12.03 -7.85 12.31
CA LEU A 75 13.23 -8.38 11.71
C LEU A 75 13.89 -7.27 10.86
N ASP A 76 15.19 -7.08 11.04
CA ASP A 76 15.92 -6.14 10.22
C ASP A 76 16.08 -6.67 8.77
N PRO A 77 16.29 -5.79 7.78
CA PRO A 77 16.40 -6.22 6.38
C PRO A 77 17.56 -7.19 6.10
N GLU A 78 18.68 -7.10 6.83
CA GLU A 78 19.83 -7.98 6.63
C GLU A 78 19.52 -9.41 7.10
N GLN A 79 18.80 -9.55 8.21
CA GLN A 79 18.32 -10.82 8.73
C GLN A 79 17.23 -11.45 7.87
N GLU A 80 16.36 -10.61 7.28
CA GLU A 80 15.37 -11.03 6.27
C GLU A 80 16.07 -11.65 5.06
N GLN A 81 17.03 -10.92 4.47
CA GLN A 81 17.83 -11.39 3.36
C GLN A 81 18.58 -12.68 3.71
N ALA A 82 19.25 -12.74 4.87
CA ALA A 82 19.97 -13.92 5.31
C ALA A 82 19.07 -15.16 5.50
N ALA A 83 17.78 -14.97 5.83
CA ALA A 83 16.81 -16.07 5.90
C ALA A 83 16.47 -16.60 4.51
N ILE A 84 16.30 -15.70 3.54
CA ILE A 84 16.07 -16.04 2.12
C ILE A 84 17.29 -16.78 1.55
N ASP A 85 18.49 -16.26 1.79
CA ASP A 85 19.74 -16.85 1.30
C ASP A 85 19.93 -18.27 1.84
N ARG A 86 19.76 -18.47 3.15
CA ARG A 86 19.84 -19.81 3.77
C ARG A 86 18.84 -20.78 3.18
N PHE A 87 17.61 -20.32 2.89
CA PHE A 87 16.60 -21.16 2.27
C PHE A 87 16.99 -21.53 0.83
N ALA A 88 17.47 -20.56 0.04
CA ALA A 88 17.95 -20.79 -1.32
C ALA A 88 19.13 -21.78 -1.36
N ASP A 89 20.07 -21.67 -0.42
CA ASP A 89 21.22 -22.58 -0.31
C ASP A 89 20.80 -24.01 0.06
N GLN A 90 19.81 -24.14 0.96
CA GLN A 90 19.23 -25.44 1.30
C GLN A 90 18.53 -26.10 0.12
N LEU A 91 17.81 -25.33 -0.70
CA LEU A 91 17.18 -25.82 -1.92
C LEU A 91 18.23 -26.25 -2.95
N GLU A 92 19.30 -25.47 -3.12
CA GLU A 92 20.40 -25.77 -4.03
C GLU A 92 21.12 -27.08 -3.64
N ALA A 93 21.38 -27.29 -2.35
CA ALA A 93 21.98 -28.51 -1.83
C ALA A 93 21.15 -29.78 -2.12
N ASN A 94 19.84 -29.64 -2.36
CA ASN A 94 18.94 -30.76 -2.69
C ASN A 94 18.95 -31.13 -4.19
N GLY A 95 19.66 -30.37 -5.05
CA GLY A 95 20.08 -30.82 -6.38
C GLY A 95 19.08 -30.64 -7.55
N ALA A 96 17.98 -29.92 -7.36
CA ALA A 96 16.98 -29.67 -8.41
C ALA A 96 16.72 -28.16 -8.62
N ALA A 97 17.40 -27.56 -9.61
CA ALA A 97 17.31 -26.13 -9.91
C ALA A 97 15.88 -25.65 -10.29
N ALA A 98 15.15 -26.45 -11.08
CA ALA A 98 13.75 -26.14 -11.42
C ALA A 98 12.85 -26.11 -10.18
N ASP A 99 13.07 -27.02 -9.24
CA ASP A 99 12.32 -27.08 -7.98
C ASP A 99 12.70 -25.90 -7.06
N ARG A 100 13.95 -25.43 -7.13
CA ARG A 100 14.44 -24.25 -6.41
C ARG A 100 13.78 -22.96 -6.88
N ASN A 101 13.78 -22.67 -8.19
CA ASN A 101 13.15 -21.45 -8.72
C ASN A 101 11.63 -21.45 -8.46
N ALA A 102 10.98 -22.61 -8.58
CA ALA A 102 9.57 -22.76 -8.23
C ALA A 102 9.32 -22.50 -6.73
N ALA A 103 10.18 -23.02 -5.85
CA ALA A 103 10.07 -22.81 -4.41
C ALA A 103 10.30 -21.34 -3.99
N LEU A 104 11.29 -20.67 -4.59
CA LEU A 104 11.56 -19.25 -4.37
C LEU A 104 10.41 -18.37 -4.88
N THR A 105 9.85 -18.71 -6.05
CA THR A 105 8.67 -18.02 -6.59
C THR A 105 7.45 -18.22 -5.69
N ALA A 106 7.22 -19.43 -5.17
CA ALA A 106 6.14 -19.71 -4.22
C ALA A 106 6.33 -18.99 -2.88
N LEU A 107 7.57 -18.89 -2.38
CA LEU A 107 7.89 -18.09 -1.19
C LEU A 107 7.51 -16.62 -1.41
N PHE A 108 7.90 -16.04 -2.54
CA PHE A 108 7.54 -14.66 -2.87
C PHE A 108 6.02 -14.50 -3.02
N ALA A 109 5.33 -15.42 -3.69
CA ALA A 109 3.89 -15.38 -3.86
C ALA A 109 3.15 -15.33 -2.50
N GLY A 110 3.56 -16.19 -1.55
CA GLY A 110 3.01 -16.18 -0.19
C GLY A 110 3.33 -14.90 0.58
N ALA A 111 4.56 -14.38 0.45
CA ALA A 111 4.95 -13.12 1.12
C ALA A 111 4.18 -11.92 0.56
N PHE A 112 4.02 -11.87 -0.77
CA PHE A 112 3.27 -10.82 -1.46
C PHE A 112 1.79 -10.82 -1.07
N GLU A 113 1.14 -12.00 -1.03
CA GLU A 113 -0.25 -12.13 -0.58
C GLU A 113 -0.43 -11.56 0.83
N ALA A 114 0.42 -11.99 1.78
CA ALA A 114 0.35 -11.55 3.17
C ALA A 114 0.56 -10.03 3.30
N LEU A 115 1.59 -9.47 2.66
CA LEU A 115 1.89 -8.04 2.73
C LEU A 115 0.82 -7.18 2.04
N ASN A 116 0.28 -7.64 0.92
CA ASN A 116 -0.81 -6.95 0.24
C ASN A 116 -2.10 -6.97 1.08
N GLN A 117 -2.36 -8.06 1.80
CA GLN A 117 -3.47 -8.15 2.76
C GLN A 117 -3.28 -7.17 3.93
N GLU A 118 -2.10 -7.13 4.56
CA GLU A 118 -1.79 -6.20 5.65
C GLU A 118 -1.91 -4.74 5.19
N ARG A 119 -1.40 -4.43 3.99
CA ARG A 119 -1.55 -3.12 3.36
C ARG A 119 -3.01 -2.74 3.16
N GLY A 120 -3.85 -3.68 2.69
CA GLY A 120 -5.30 -3.48 2.54
C GLY A 120 -6.00 -3.20 3.88
N GLN A 121 -5.58 -3.86 4.95
CA GLN A 121 -6.08 -3.59 6.32
C GLN A 121 -5.68 -2.20 6.80
N ALA A 122 -4.43 -1.77 6.56
CA ALA A 122 -3.96 -0.44 6.89
C ALA A 122 -4.77 0.63 6.12
N ILE A 123 -4.95 0.48 4.81
CA ILE A 123 -5.81 1.37 4.00
C ILE A 123 -7.22 1.45 4.57
N SER A 124 -7.82 0.31 4.93
CA SER A 124 -9.16 0.28 5.51
C SER A 124 -9.23 1.01 6.86
N ALA A 125 -8.19 0.91 7.68
CA ALA A 125 -8.09 1.64 8.94
C ALA A 125 -7.94 3.15 8.72
N ILE A 126 -7.13 3.57 7.74
CA ILE A 126 -6.97 4.96 7.32
C ILE A 126 -8.33 5.56 6.91
N LYS A 127 -9.11 4.82 6.12
CA LYS A 127 -10.45 5.27 5.69
C LYS A 127 -11.39 5.48 6.87
N ARG A 128 -11.46 4.52 7.79
CA ARG A 128 -12.25 4.65 9.02
C ARG A 128 -11.79 5.84 9.86
N TYR A 129 -10.48 6.05 9.97
CA TYR A 129 -9.91 7.20 10.67
C TYR A 129 -10.37 8.53 10.05
N ALA A 130 -10.30 8.67 8.72
CA ALA A 130 -10.71 9.87 8.01
C ALA A 130 -12.21 10.15 8.18
N HIS A 131 -13.03 9.10 8.06
CA HIS A 131 -14.46 9.17 8.32
C HIS A 131 -14.75 9.72 9.74
N GLN A 132 -14.08 9.19 10.76
CA GLN A 132 -14.22 9.65 12.14
C GLN A 132 -13.76 11.11 12.33
N GLN A 133 -12.77 11.58 11.57
CA GLN A 133 -12.36 13.00 11.64
C GLN A 133 -13.47 13.91 11.10
N ARG A 134 -14.14 13.52 10.01
CA ARG A 134 -15.25 14.31 9.46
C ARG A 134 -16.46 14.33 10.38
N VAL A 135 -16.85 13.18 10.93
CA VAL A 135 -17.94 13.13 11.93
C VAL A 135 -17.63 14.04 13.13
N LEU A 136 -16.37 14.07 13.59
CA LEU A 136 -15.96 14.95 14.68
C LEU A 136 -16.00 16.44 14.26
N LEU A 137 -15.59 16.78 13.04
CA LEU A 137 -15.72 18.13 12.49
C LEU A 137 -17.18 18.57 12.40
N ASP A 138 -18.04 17.74 11.80
CA ASP A 138 -19.49 18.01 11.67
C ASP A 138 -20.13 18.24 13.05
N SER A 139 -19.70 17.48 14.05
CA SER A 139 -20.16 17.64 15.43
C SER A 139 -19.73 18.98 16.05
N ILE A 140 -18.55 19.50 15.70
CA ILE A 140 -18.07 20.82 16.14
C ILE A 140 -18.87 21.91 15.45
N ASP A 141 -19.13 21.77 14.15
CA ASP A 141 -19.90 22.76 13.38
C ASP A 141 -21.34 22.85 13.88
N ALA A 142 -21.96 21.71 14.21
CA ALA A 142 -23.28 21.67 14.85
C ALA A 142 -23.27 22.36 16.23
N ALA A 143 -22.24 22.10 17.06
CA ALA A 143 -22.11 22.72 18.37
C ALA A 143 -21.88 24.25 18.28
N LEU A 144 -21.09 24.70 17.32
CA LEU A 144 -20.88 26.12 17.03
C LEU A 144 -22.17 26.80 16.58
N THR A 145 -22.92 26.15 15.70
CA THR A 145 -24.23 26.64 15.22
C THR A 145 -25.20 26.76 16.39
N ARG A 146 -25.26 25.77 17.28
CA ARG A 146 -26.09 25.83 18.50
C ARG A 146 -25.67 26.98 19.41
N LEU A 147 -24.37 27.14 19.64
CA LEU A 147 -23.82 28.20 20.50
C LEU A 147 -24.23 29.60 20.02
N GLN A 148 -24.33 29.84 18.72
CA GLN A 148 -24.80 31.11 18.15
C GLN A 148 -26.26 31.44 18.47
N THR A 149 -27.07 30.43 18.79
CA THR A 149 -28.50 30.61 19.14
C THR A 149 -28.74 30.88 20.62
N LEU A 150 -27.70 30.78 21.46
CA LEU A 150 -27.80 30.88 22.91
C LEU A 150 -27.30 32.24 23.42
N PRO A 151 -27.90 32.80 24.48
CA PRO A 151 -27.30 33.92 25.20
C PRO A 151 -25.95 33.50 25.79
N ALA A 152 -24.97 34.40 25.71
CA ALA A 152 -23.56 34.09 25.98
C ALA A 152 -23.29 33.56 27.41
N ASP A 153 -24.06 34.04 28.39
CA ASP A 153 -23.83 33.78 29.82
C ASP A 153 -24.67 32.63 30.37
N THR A 154 -25.28 31.82 29.49
CA THR A 154 -26.02 30.64 29.93
C THR A 154 -25.09 29.48 30.30
N PRO A 155 -25.47 28.64 31.28
CA PRO A 155 -24.73 27.40 31.58
C PRO A 155 -24.57 26.47 30.37
N GLU A 156 -25.57 26.40 29.49
CA GLU A 156 -25.52 25.63 28.24
C GLU A 156 -24.44 26.16 27.28
N ALA A 157 -24.35 27.50 27.11
CA ALA A 157 -23.32 28.11 26.28
C ALA A 157 -21.90 27.86 26.84
N ALA A 158 -21.73 27.86 28.17
CA ALA A 158 -20.46 27.51 28.79
C ALA A 158 -20.06 26.04 28.50
N ALA A 159 -20.98 25.10 28.70
CA ALA A 159 -20.73 23.68 28.44
C ALA A 159 -20.37 23.40 26.97
N LEU A 160 -21.08 24.02 26.01
CA LEU A 160 -20.78 23.87 24.58
C LEU A 160 -19.40 24.40 24.21
N ARG A 161 -18.95 25.51 24.81
CA ARG A 161 -17.59 26.05 24.58
C ARG A 161 -16.52 25.08 25.05
N GLU A 162 -16.71 24.49 26.23
CA GLU A 162 -15.78 23.48 26.76
C GLU A 162 -15.74 22.23 25.87
N GLU A 163 -16.90 21.75 25.43
CA GLU A 163 -17.01 20.61 24.52
C GLU A 163 -16.31 20.87 23.18
N ILE A 164 -16.57 22.02 22.54
CA ILE A 164 -15.90 22.43 21.29
C ILE A 164 -14.39 22.50 21.50
N ALA A 165 -13.92 23.11 22.59
CA ALA A 165 -12.50 23.23 22.88
C ALA A 165 -11.83 21.85 23.05
N TRP A 166 -12.50 20.92 23.72
CA TRP A 166 -12.02 19.54 23.88
C TRP A 166 -11.97 18.79 22.55
N ARG A 167 -13.04 18.85 21.74
CA ARG A 167 -13.10 18.19 20.42
C ARG A 167 -12.03 18.73 19.46
N ARG A 168 -11.78 20.04 19.46
CA ARG A 168 -10.70 20.67 18.68
C ARG A 168 -9.32 20.13 19.08
N ARG A 169 -9.05 20.01 20.38
CA ARG A 169 -7.79 19.40 20.87
C ARG A 169 -7.60 17.98 20.35
N ILE A 170 -8.65 17.16 20.35
CA ILE A 170 -8.61 15.80 19.80
C ILE A 170 -8.30 15.82 18.30
N LEU A 171 -8.96 16.67 17.52
CA LEU A 171 -8.69 16.80 16.09
C LEU A 171 -7.23 17.19 15.82
N ASP A 172 -6.71 18.16 16.56
CA ASP A 172 -5.33 18.62 16.40
C ASP A 172 -4.34 17.51 16.75
N GLU A 173 -4.58 16.76 17.82
CA GLU A 173 -3.76 15.61 18.19
C GLU A 173 -3.77 14.52 17.13
N ARG A 174 -4.94 14.19 16.60
CA ARG A 174 -5.08 13.19 15.53
C ARG A 174 -4.38 13.63 14.25
N ARG A 175 -4.54 14.89 13.85
CA ARG A 175 -3.85 15.49 12.69
C ARG A 175 -2.32 15.36 12.80
N ARG A 176 -1.75 15.56 13.99
CA ARG A 176 -0.29 15.38 14.21
C ARG A 176 0.17 13.95 13.92
N ASN A 177 -0.68 12.95 14.15
CA ASN A 177 -0.36 11.54 13.95
C ASN A 177 -0.74 11.01 12.55
N GLN A 178 -1.41 11.81 11.72
CA GLN A 178 -1.89 11.38 10.41
C GLN A 178 -0.76 10.97 9.47
N THR A 179 0.39 11.66 9.53
CA THR A 179 1.55 11.34 8.70
C THR A 179 2.02 9.90 8.93
N ALA A 180 2.26 9.52 10.19
CA ALA A 180 2.71 8.17 10.54
C ALA A 180 1.69 7.08 10.12
N LEU A 181 0.40 7.39 10.21
CA LEU A 181 -0.67 6.51 9.74
C LEU A 181 -0.65 6.35 8.21
N CYS A 182 -0.39 7.43 7.47
CA CYS A 182 -0.26 7.39 6.01
C CYS A 182 1.03 6.72 5.51
N GLU A 183 2.05 6.58 6.34
CA GLU A 183 3.29 5.88 6.00
C GLU A 183 3.16 4.35 6.07
N GLN A 184 2.21 3.82 6.86
CA GLN A 184 2.09 2.37 7.05
C GLN A 184 1.92 1.58 5.75
N PRO A 185 1.03 1.96 4.80
CA PRO A 185 0.90 1.25 3.52
C PRO A 185 2.19 1.22 2.70
N VAL A 186 2.97 2.30 2.77
CA VAL A 186 4.24 2.45 2.05
C VAL A 186 5.29 1.49 2.62
N GLN A 187 5.31 1.28 3.94
CA GLN A 187 6.24 0.35 4.57
C GLN A 187 6.02 -1.10 4.12
N PHE A 188 4.76 -1.54 3.96
CA PHE A 188 4.44 -2.87 3.43
C PHE A 188 4.88 -3.03 1.98
N GLU A 189 4.67 -2.01 1.15
CA GLU A 189 5.10 -2.01 -0.26
C GLU A 189 6.62 -2.04 -0.39
N GLN A 190 7.33 -1.23 0.42
CA GLN A 190 8.80 -1.25 0.46
C GLN A 190 9.35 -2.61 0.90
N LYS A 191 8.71 -3.26 1.89
CA LYS A 191 9.08 -4.61 2.33
C LYS A 191 8.84 -5.65 1.23
N ALA A 192 7.68 -5.62 0.56
CA ALA A 192 7.41 -6.49 -0.57
C ALA A 192 8.46 -6.32 -1.68
N GLY A 193 8.85 -5.08 -1.99
CA GLY A 193 9.91 -4.80 -2.96
C GLY A 193 11.31 -5.24 -2.54
N ARG A 194 11.65 -5.21 -1.25
CA ARG A 194 12.92 -5.77 -0.74
C ARG A 194 12.94 -7.28 -0.88
N ILE A 195 11.94 -7.98 -0.33
CA ILE A 195 11.80 -9.44 -0.43
C ILE A 195 11.83 -9.88 -1.90
N ALA A 196 11.14 -9.18 -2.80
CA ALA A 196 11.19 -9.46 -4.23
C ALA A 196 12.60 -9.42 -4.80
N ARG A 197 13.40 -8.38 -4.48
CA ARG A 197 14.77 -8.26 -4.96
C ARG A 197 15.69 -9.31 -4.36
N ASP A 198 15.56 -9.58 -3.07
CA ASP A 198 16.41 -10.55 -2.37
C ASP A 198 16.17 -11.97 -2.89
N ILE A 199 14.91 -12.35 -3.13
CA ILE A 199 14.57 -13.63 -3.75
C ILE A 199 15.02 -13.64 -5.22
N ALA A 200 14.78 -12.57 -5.98
CA ALA A 200 15.17 -12.50 -7.39
C ALA A 200 16.68 -12.61 -7.61
N ALA A 201 17.49 -12.09 -6.69
CA ALA A 201 18.95 -12.24 -6.71
C ALA A 201 19.41 -13.70 -6.54
N ARG A 202 18.52 -14.59 -6.11
CA ARG A 202 18.74 -16.02 -5.99
C ARG A 202 18.04 -16.81 -7.10
N LEU A 203 17.36 -16.21 -8.06
CA LEU A 203 16.85 -16.96 -9.22
C LEU A 203 17.98 -17.24 -10.24
N ASP A 204 17.83 -18.33 -11.00
CA ASP A 204 18.76 -18.72 -12.09
C ASP A 204 18.47 -18.01 -13.42
#